data_AF-A0A936XUM8-F1
#
_entry.id   AF-A0A936XUM8-F1
#
_cell.length_a   1.000
_cell.length_b   1.000
_cell.length_c   1.000
_cell.angle_alpha   90.00
_cell.angle_beta   90.00
_cell.angle_gamma   90.00
#
_symmetry.space_group_name_H-M   'P 1'
#
loop_
_entity.id
_entity.type
_entity.pdbx_description
1 polymer ?
#
loop_
_entity_poly.entity_id
_entity_poly.type
_entity_poly.pdbx_seq_one_letter_code
_entity_poly.pdbx_strand_id
1 'polypeptide(L)'
;MKDSVCLGGIGFIIHYMYRLFIKKEFSVKSIIALIALIYIVGNIKSYIIIVLAIGLAVFVFYKFVTPFKNVVIRGFIILIFLTVIITVAFVTNFGEQLQELADESKVQVDAYQRNYDAVQNEDERSRGSVKSDEIDASVSGLILHSPIAIFTCLFRPFIWESRKIFILFSSFESLLLLLCTVYVIIKLRFLGFFREVFNNPYILTSFFIAVLFALIIGFTTYNFGTMARYKIVLLPFYFFTLVYLYTIYSEKPKNPV
;
A
#
# COMPACT_ATOMS: atom_id res chain seq x y z
N MET A 1 -15.96 -11.33 6.22
CA MET A 1 -17.08 -10.37 6.16
C MET A 1 -16.62 -8.91 6.25
N LYS A 2 -15.85 -8.52 7.28
CA LYS A 2 -15.36 -7.12 7.44
C LYS A 2 -14.51 -6.62 6.25
N ASP A 3 -13.62 -7.43 5.68
CA ASP A 3 -12.73 -6.97 4.60
C ASP A 3 -13.44 -6.76 3.26
N SER A 4 -14.51 -7.53 2.97
CA SER A 4 -15.34 -7.32 1.78
C SER A 4 -16.03 -5.96 1.83
N VAL A 5 -16.50 -5.55 3.02
CA VAL A 5 -17.09 -4.22 3.25
C VAL A 5 -16.03 -3.13 3.07
N CYS A 6 -14.82 -3.34 3.59
CA CYS A 6 -13.72 -2.40 3.37
C CYS A 6 -13.36 -2.26 1.89
N LEU A 7 -13.22 -3.38 1.15
CA LEU A 7 -12.89 -3.36 -0.27
C LEU A 7 -13.95 -2.63 -1.10
N GLY A 8 -15.24 -2.93 -0.87
CA GLY A 8 -16.34 -2.22 -1.52
C GLY A 8 -16.36 -0.74 -1.15
N GLY A 9 -16.20 -0.42 0.14
CA GLY A 9 -16.14 0.96 0.64
C GLY A 9 -15.04 1.78 -0.01
N ILE A 10 -13.83 1.22 -0.14
CA ILE A 10 -12.70 1.86 -0.83
C ILE A 10 -13.06 2.19 -2.29
N GLY A 11 -13.67 1.23 -3.00
CA GLY A 11 -14.09 1.45 -4.39
C GLY A 11 -15.07 2.61 -4.52
N PHE A 12 -16.09 2.69 -3.65
CA PHE A 12 -17.03 3.80 -3.64
C PHE A 12 -16.38 5.12 -3.21
N ILE A 13 -15.49 5.10 -2.23
CA ILE A 13 -14.74 6.29 -1.79
C ILE A 13 -13.93 6.87 -2.97
N ILE A 14 -13.17 6.03 -3.68
CA ILE A 14 -12.41 6.45 -4.87
C ILE A 14 -13.35 7.00 -5.94
N HIS A 15 -14.49 6.36 -6.18
CA HIS A 15 -15.47 6.83 -7.18
C HIS A 15 -16.00 8.23 -6.84
N TYR A 16 -16.40 8.47 -5.58
CA TYR A 16 -16.88 9.78 -5.16
C TYR A 16 -15.75 10.83 -5.15
N MET A 17 -14.52 10.46 -4.76
CA MET A 17 -13.35 11.33 -4.87
C MET A 17 -13.08 11.71 -6.33
N TYR A 18 -13.13 10.74 -7.24
CA TYR A 18 -12.97 10.97 -8.68
C TYR A 18 -14.04 11.95 -9.19
N ARG A 19 -15.30 11.75 -8.80
CA ARG A 19 -16.41 12.62 -9.21
C ARG A 19 -16.24 14.06 -8.72
N LEU A 20 -15.82 14.25 -7.46
CA LEU A 20 -15.63 15.57 -6.86
C LEU A 20 -14.40 16.30 -7.39
N PHE A 21 -13.23 15.65 -7.45
CA PHE A 21 -11.95 16.33 -7.74
C PHE A 21 -11.60 16.38 -9.24
N ILE A 22 -12.10 15.44 -10.04
CA ILE A 22 -11.78 15.34 -11.46
C ILE A 22 -12.94 15.82 -12.31
N LYS A 23 -14.13 15.24 -12.13
CA LYS A 23 -15.32 15.67 -12.88
C LYS A 23 -15.94 16.98 -12.39
N LYS A 24 -15.56 17.45 -11.18
CA LYS A 24 -16.11 18.66 -10.54
C LYS A 24 -17.65 18.63 -10.43
N GLU A 25 -18.23 17.44 -10.34
CA GLU A 25 -19.66 17.26 -10.17
C GLU A 25 -20.01 17.28 -8.68
N PHE A 26 -20.19 18.49 -8.15
CA PHE A 26 -20.55 18.69 -6.74
C PHE A 26 -22.02 18.37 -6.51
N SER A 27 -22.29 17.14 -6.06
CA SER A 27 -23.61 16.74 -5.57
C SER A 27 -23.57 16.61 -4.06
N VAL A 28 -24.47 17.31 -3.35
CA VAL A 28 -24.63 17.19 -1.89
C VAL A 28 -24.83 15.73 -1.47
N LYS A 29 -25.57 14.95 -2.27
CA LYS A 29 -25.76 13.51 -2.06
C LYS A 29 -24.44 12.73 -2.10
N SER A 30 -23.53 13.09 -3.01
CA SER A 30 -22.21 12.45 -3.12
C SER A 30 -21.29 12.82 -1.96
N ILE A 31 -21.38 14.04 -1.44
CA ILE A 31 -20.59 14.47 -0.26
C ILE A 31 -21.08 13.73 0.99
N ILE A 32 -22.40 13.66 1.21
CA ILE A 32 -22.97 12.93 2.35
C ILE A 32 -22.61 11.44 2.27
N ALA A 33 -22.76 10.83 1.10
CA ALA A 33 -22.37 9.43 0.89
C ALA A 33 -20.88 9.19 1.14
N LEU A 34 -20.00 10.09 0.70
CA LEU A 34 -18.57 10.00 0.95
C LEU A 34 -18.25 10.08 2.45
N ILE A 35 -18.83 11.04 3.18
CA ILE A 35 -18.63 11.18 4.63
C ILE A 35 -19.11 9.93 5.37
N ALA A 36 -20.28 9.40 5.01
CA ALA A 36 -20.82 8.18 5.59
C ALA A 36 -19.91 6.97 5.35
N LEU A 37 -19.37 6.82 4.13
CA LEU A 37 -18.45 5.73 3.79
C LEU A 37 -17.10 5.86 4.54
N ILE A 38 -16.56 7.07 4.64
CA ILE A 38 -15.35 7.33 5.42
C ILE A 38 -15.58 6.96 6.89
N TYR A 39 -16.73 7.32 7.45
CA TYR A 39 -17.10 6.97 8.82
C TYR A 39 -17.20 5.45 9.03
N ILE A 40 -17.91 4.75 8.14
CA ILE A 40 -18.08 3.28 8.23
C ILE A 40 -16.73 2.56 8.11
N VAL A 41 -15.94 2.88 7.08
CA VAL A 41 -14.65 2.23 6.86
C VAL A 41 -13.65 2.60 7.95
N GLY A 42 -13.67 3.84 8.43
CA GLY A 42 -12.82 4.32 9.51
C GLY A 42 -13.07 3.59 10.84
N ASN A 43 -14.32 3.28 11.16
CA ASN A 43 -14.67 2.46 12.32
C ASN A 43 -14.21 1.00 12.20
N ILE A 44 -14.13 0.46 10.99
CA ILE A 44 -13.70 -0.94 10.78
C ILE A 44 -12.17 -1.03 10.79
N LYS A 45 -11.48 -0.17 10.03
CA LYS A 45 -10.03 -0.16 9.82
C LYS A 45 -9.58 1.27 9.53
N SER A 46 -9.23 2.01 10.58
CA SER A 46 -8.81 3.41 10.52
C SER A 46 -7.64 3.67 9.57
N TYR A 47 -6.66 2.76 9.50
CA TYR A 47 -5.48 2.90 8.64
C TYR A 47 -5.82 3.02 7.14
N ILE A 48 -6.94 2.44 6.68
CA ILE A 48 -7.35 2.52 5.26
C ILE A 48 -7.66 3.96 4.86
N ILE A 49 -8.36 4.70 5.72
CA ILE A 49 -8.73 6.09 5.47
C ILE A 49 -7.49 6.98 5.43
N ILE A 50 -6.54 6.75 6.34
CA ILE A 50 -5.27 7.49 6.40
C ILE A 50 -4.50 7.31 5.09
N VAL A 51 -4.35 6.06 4.62
CA VAL A 51 -3.64 5.78 3.35
C VAL A 51 -4.35 6.41 2.15
N LEU A 52 -5.68 6.33 2.08
CA LEU A 52 -6.44 6.97 1.01
C LEU A 52 -6.33 8.49 1.03
N ALA A 53 -6.31 9.10 2.22
CA ALA A 53 -6.12 10.54 2.38
C ALA A 53 -4.73 10.98 1.90
N ILE A 54 -3.68 10.24 2.27
CA ILE A 54 -2.31 10.49 1.78
C ILE A 54 -2.25 10.32 0.25
N GLY A 55 -2.88 9.28 -0.30
CA GLY A 55 -2.98 9.08 -1.74
C GLY A 55 -3.65 10.24 -2.48
N LEU A 56 -4.75 10.78 -1.92
CA LEU A 56 -5.40 11.98 -2.45
C LEU A 56 -4.51 13.20 -2.34
N ALA A 57 -3.79 13.38 -1.23
CA ALA A 57 -2.85 14.48 -1.08
C ALA A 57 -1.77 14.44 -2.17
N VAL A 58 -1.22 13.25 -2.47
CA VAL A 58 -0.28 13.04 -3.59
C VAL A 58 -0.92 13.39 -4.94
N PHE A 59 -2.16 12.97 -5.18
CA PHE A 59 -2.87 13.27 -6.43
C PHE A 59 -3.08 14.76 -6.64
N VAL A 60 -3.58 15.43 -5.60
CA VAL A 60 -3.86 16.86 -5.58
C VAL A 60 -2.56 17.65 -5.74
N PHE A 61 -1.52 17.27 -5.00
CA PHE A 61 -0.19 17.86 -5.08
C PHE A 61 0.38 17.76 -6.50
N TYR A 62 0.33 16.57 -7.12
CA TYR A 62 0.76 16.40 -8.50
C TYR A 62 0.02 17.37 -9.43
N LYS A 63 -1.31 17.40 -9.36
CA LYS A 63 -2.15 18.26 -10.21
C LYS A 63 -1.86 19.75 -10.02
N PHE A 64 -1.49 20.19 -8.82
CA PHE A 64 -1.07 21.57 -8.56
C PHE A 64 0.33 21.88 -9.11
N VAL A 65 1.25 20.92 -9.10
CA VAL A 65 2.66 21.13 -9.45
C VAL A 65 2.94 21.00 -10.95
N THR A 66 2.27 20.07 -11.65
CA THR A 66 2.46 19.82 -13.09
C THR A 66 2.22 21.03 -14.01
N PRO A 67 1.22 21.92 -13.80
CA PRO A 67 0.96 23.03 -14.73
C PRO A 67 2.11 24.05 -14.81
N PHE A 68 3.00 24.11 -13.82
CA PHE A 68 4.14 25.00 -13.85
C PHE A 68 5.22 24.45 -14.80
N LYS A 69 5.43 25.14 -15.94
CA LYS A 69 6.46 24.80 -16.94
C LYS A 69 7.88 25.07 -16.45
N ASN A 70 8.07 26.05 -15.56
CA ASN A 70 9.39 26.41 -15.03
C ASN A 70 9.87 25.37 -14.02
N VAL A 71 10.97 24.68 -14.35
CA VAL A 71 11.59 23.64 -13.51
C VAL A 71 11.99 24.17 -12.13
N VAL A 72 12.45 25.42 -12.06
CA VAL A 72 12.84 26.07 -10.80
C VAL A 72 11.66 26.27 -9.87
N ILE A 73 10.54 26.81 -10.37
CA ILE A 73 9.31 27.03 -9.59
C ILE A 73 8.72 25.70 -9.14
N ARG A 74 8.72 24.70 -10.03
CA ARG A 74 8.29 23.34 -9.73
C ARG A 74 9.10 22.73 -8.59
N GLY A 75 10.43 22.84 -8.66
CA GLY A 75 11.35 22.38 -7.62
C GLY A 75 11.10 23.08 -6.29
N PHE A 76 10.84 24.39 -6.30
CA PHE A 76 10.57 25.16 -5.09
C PHE A 76 9.26 24.73 -4.40
N ILE A 77 8.19 24.48 -5.16
CA ILE A 77 6.92 23.99 -4.62
C ILE A 77 7.08 22.59 -4.02
N ILE A 78 7.85 21.71 -4.68
CA ILE A 78 8.17 20.38 -4.15
C ILE A 78 8.97 20.47 -2.85
N LEU A 79 9.96 21.36 -2.79
CA LEU A 79 10.75 21.58 -1.59
C LEU A 79 9.88 22.05 -0.42
N ILE A 80 9.00 23.03 -0.64
CA ILE A 80 8.08 23.55 0.38
C ILE A 80 7.12 22.45 0.87
N PHE A 81 6.59 21.65 -0.05
CA PHE A 81 5.68 20.57 0.34
C PHE A 81 6.38 19.51 1.18
N LEU A 82 7.61 19.15 0.79
CA LEU A 82 8.41 18.16 1.51
C LEU A 82 8.84 18.66 2.89
N THR A 83 9.19 19.95 3.03
CA THR A 83 9.47 20.56 4.34
C THR A 83 8.23 20.62 5.21
N VAL A 84 7.05 20.95 4.67
CA VAL A 84 5.79 20.93 5.42
C VAL A 84 5.47 19.52 5.93
N ILE A 85 5.64 18.49 5.10
CA ILE A 85 5.44 17.09 5.52
C ILE A 85 6.39 16.72 6.66
N ILE A 86 7.68 17.05 6.53
CA ILE A 86 8.68 16.74 7.58
C ILE A 86 8.34 17.47 8.88
N THR A 87 7.97 18.76 8.79
CA THR A 87 7.59 19.55 9.96
C THR A 87 6.34 19.00 10.63
N VAL A 88 5.31 18.63 9.86
CA VAL A 88 4.08 18.02 10.42
C VAL A 88 4.41 16.68 11.07
N ALA A 89 5.24 15.84 10.45
CA ALA A 89 5.66 14.56 11.02
C ALA A 89 6.44 14.73 12.33
N PHE A 90 7.28 15.77 12.43
CA PHE A 90 8.04 16.09 13.63
C PHE A 90 7.16 16.67 14.74
N VAL A 91 6.24 17.58 14.40
CA VAL A 91 5.33 18.25 15.36
C VAL A 91 4.29 17.28 15.93
N THR A 92 3.85 16.30 15.15
CA THR A 92 2.82 15.33 15.58
C THR A 92 3.39 14.14 16.37
N ASN A 93 4.70 14.12 16.64
CA ASN A 93 5.39 12.93 17.18
C ASN A 93 4.97 11.66 16.42
N PHE A 94 4.98 11.72 15.08
CA PHE A 94 4.51 10.62 14.25
C PHE A 94 5.21 9.28 14.57
N GLY A 95 6.44 9.35 15.06
CA GLY A 95 7.17 8.19 15.60
C GLY A 95 6.47 7.52 16.79
N GLU A 96 5.96 8.28 17.76
CA GLU A 96 5.25 7.75 18.94
C GLU A 96 3.90 7.12 18.54
N GLN A 97 3.18 7.71 17.59
CA GLN A 97 1.93 7.12 17.08
C GLN A 97 2.17 5.84 16.27
N LEU A 98 3.25 5.81 15.47
CA LEU A 98 3.68 4.59 14.79
C LEU A 98 4.14 3.52 15.79
N GLN A 99 4.75 3.94 16.89
CA GLN A 99 5.21 3.05 17.95
C GLN A 99 4.05 2.52 18.79
N GLU A 100 3.04 3.32 19.09
CA GLU A 100 1.79 2.89 19.73
C GLU A 100 0.99 1.95 18.82
N LEU A 101 0.92 2.22 17.51
CA LEU A 101 0.34 1.30 16.52
C LEU A 101 1.15 0.00 16.40
N ALA A 102 2.48 0.09 16.47
CA ALA A 102 3.36 -1.07 16.47
C ALA A 102 3.25 -1.86 17.79
N ASP A 103 3.09 -1.21 18.93
CA ASP A 103 2.98 -1.83 20.24
C ASP A 103 1.59 -2.42 20.49
N GLU A 104 0.51 -1.77 20.04
CA GLU A 104 -0.82 -2.38 19.95
C GLU A 104 -0.82 -3.59 19.02
N SER A 105 -0.09 -3.50 17.90
CA SER A 105 0.11 -4.65 17.02
C SER A 105 0.93 -5.74 17.72
N LYS A 106 1.98 -5.41 18.50
CA LYS A 106 2.81 -6.36 19.27
C LYS A 106 2.05 -7.03 20.41
N VAL A 107 1.21 -6.32 21.16
CA VAL A 107 0.41 -6.88 22.27
C VAL A 107 -0.70 -7.78 21.73
N GLN A 108 -1.34 -7.38 20.63
CA GLN A 108 -2.23 -8.29 19.90
C GLN A 108 -1.43 -9.46 19.31
N VAL A 109 -0.23 -9.25 18.78
CA VAL A 109 0.65 -10.30 18.23
C VAL A 109 1.09 -11.29 19.30
N ASP A 110 1.46 -10.85 20.50
CA ASP A 110 1.81 -11.71 21.63
C ASP A 110 0.58 -12.48 22.15
N ALA A 111 -0.57 -11.83 22.23
CA ALA A 111 -1.81 -12.49 22.66
C ALA A 111 -2.31 -13.48 21.60
N TYR A 112 -2.21 -13.16 20.31
CA TYR A 112 -2.56 -14.05 19.22
C TYR A 112 -1.55 -15.18 19.05
N GLN A 113 -0.25 -14.91 19.22
CA GLN A 113 0.82 -15.89 19.19
C GLN A 113 0.71 -16.83 20.39
N ARG A 114 0.50 -16.34 21.62
CA ARG A 114 0.23 -17.20 22.79
C ARG A 114 -1.07 -17.99 22.67
N ASN A 115 -2.15 -17.42 22.15
CA ASN A 115 -3.39 -18.16 21.91
C ASN A 115 -3.26 -19.18 20.77
N TYR A 116 -2.44 -18.91 19.75
CA TYR A 116 -2.11 -19.89 18.71
C TYR A 116 -1.19 -20.99 19.25
N ASP A 117 -0.11 -20.63 19.93
CA ASP A 117 0.88 -21.55 20.52
C ASP A 117 0.21 -22.43 21.59
N ALA A 118 -0.70 -21.90 22.41
CA ALA A 118 -1.48 -22.67 23.38
C ALA A 118 -2.44 -23.69 22.73
N VAL A 119 -2.97 -23.39 21.54
CA VAL A 119 -3.80 -24.32 20.74
C VAL A 119 -2.94 -25.27 19.89
N GLN A 120 -1.65 -24.98 19.72
CA GLN A 120 -0.75 -25.63 18.76
C GLN A 120 0.39 -26.43 19.40
N ASN A 121 0.47 -26.49 20.73
CA ASN A 121 1.35 -27.41 21.46
C ASN A 121 1.09 -28.91 21.18
N GLU A 122 0.07 -29.26 20.39
CA GLU A 122 -0.12 -30.63 19.90
C GLU A 122 0.60 -30.92 18.57
N ASP A 123 1.09 -29.92 17.82
CA ASP A 123 1.71 -30.12 16.49
C ASP A 123 2.87 -29.15 16.21
N GLU A 124 4.08 -29.50 16.71
CA GLU A 124 5.36 -28.79 16.52
C GLU A 124 5.78 -28.57 15.04
N ARG A 125 5.02 -29.10 14.06
CA ARG A 125 5.33 -29.06 12.61
C ARG A 125 4.71 -27.87 11.86
N SER A 126 3.90 -27.03 12.51
CA SER A 126 3.10 -25.96 11.86
C SER A 126 3.84 -24.63 11.61
N ARG A 127 5.16 -24.67 11.39
CA ARG A 127 6.03 -23.49 11.25
C ARG A 127 5.81 -22.73 9.94
N GLY A 128 4.93 -21.73 9.97
CA GLY A 128 4.70 -20.72 8.93
C GLY A 128 4.79 -19.29 9.48
N SER A 129 5.64 -19.06 10.48
CA SER A 129 5.88 -17.73 11.05
C SER A 129 6.87 -16.94 10.20
N VAL A 130 6.57 -15.66 9.99
CA VAL A 130 7.56 -14.70 9.52
C VAL A 130 8.56 -14.51 10.66
N LYS A 131 9.85 -14.80 10.43
CA LYS A 131 10.89 -14.53 11.42
C LYS A 131 10.91 -13.03 11.70
N SER A 132 10.48 -12.63 12.89
CA SER A 132 10.72 -11.29 13.42
C SER A 132 12.15 -11.27 13.94
N ASP A 133 13.07 -10.74 13.16
CA ASP A 133 14.24 -10.12 13.78
C ASP A 133 13.71 -8.96 14.63
N GLU A 134 14.29 -8.75 15.82
CA GLU A 134 13.90 -7.70 16.75
C GLU A 134 13.83 -6.36 16.00
N ILE A 135 12.62 -5.94 15.61
CA ILE A 135 12.43 -4.69 14.92
C ILE A 135 12.67 -3.62 15.97
N ASP A 136 13.85 -3.02 15.92
CA ASP A 136 14.14 -1.78 16.62
C ASP A 136 13.06 -0.77 16.21
N ALA A 137 12.17 -0.45 17.15
CA ALA A 137 11.01 0.39 16.94
C ALA A 137 11.38 1.87 16.74
N SER A 138 12.68 2.18 16.64
CA SER A 138 13.16 3.48 16.21
C SER A 138 12.70 3.82 14.79
N VAL A 139 12.35 5.09 14.54
CA VAL A 139 11.97 5.62 13.21
C VAL A 139 13.04 5.30 12.16
N SER A 140 14.32 5.26 12.57
CA SER A 140 15.42 4.85 11.70
C SER A 140 15.36 3.35 11.34
N GLY A 141 14.99 2.50 12.30
CA GLY A 141 14.77 1.06 12.09
C GLY A 141 13.60 0.79 11.14
N LEU A 142 12.48 1.51 11.28
CA LEU A 142 11.35 1.38 10.35
C LEU A 142 11.75 1.73 8.91
N ILE A 143 12.49 2.81 8.69
CA ILE A 143 12.94 3.19 7.34
C ILE A 143 13.87 2.13 6.76
N LEU A 144 14.79 1.60 7.56
CA LEU A 144 15.75 0.59 7.13
C LEU A 144 15.06 -0.74 6.78
N HIS A 145 14.04 -1.15 7.55
CA HIS A 145 13.30 -2.39 7.34
C HIS A 145 12.12 -2.24 6.36
N SER A 146 11.77 -1.03 5.95
CA SER A 146 10.66 -0.76 5.03
C SER A 146 10.75 -1.53 3.70
N PRO A 147 11.90 -1.60 3.00
CA PRO A 147 12.00 -2.35 1.75
C PRO A 147 11.73 -3.85 1.93
N ILE A 148 12.20 -4.42 3.05
CA ILE A 148 12.02 -5.84 3.38
C ILE A 148 10.55 -6.12 3.74
N ALA A 149 9.90 -5.21 4.48
CA ALA A 149 8.49 -5.30 4.82
C ALA A 149 7.60 -5.22 3.57
N ILE A 150 7.87 -4.27 2.67
CA ILE A 150 7.14 -4.14 1.39
C ILE A 150 7.35 -5.38 0.53
N PHE A 151 8.58 -5.86 0.39
CA PHE A 151 8.88 -7.07 -0.38
C PHE A 151 8.18 -8.30 0.18
N THR A 152 8.25 -8.48 1.50
CA THR A 152 7.58 -9.59 2.21
C THR A 152 6.08 -9.50 2.05
N CYS A 153 5.50 -8.31 2.20
CA CYS A 153 4.08 -8.12 2.00
C CYS A 153 3.67 -8.44 0.57
N LEU A 154 4.36 -7.93 -0.46
CA LEU A 154 3.94 -8.10 -1.85
C LEU A 154 4.20 -9.50 -2.40
N PHE A 155 5.38 -10.07 -2.15
CA PHE A 155 5.87 -11.22 -2.91
C PHE A 155 6.00 -12.52 -2.11
N ARG A 156 5.89 -12.47 -0.79
CA ARG A 156 5.78 -13.67 0.06
C ARG A 156 4.31 -13.94 0.39
N PRO A 157 3.90 -15.18 0.70
CA PRO A 157 4.72 -16.41 0.86
C PRO A 157 5.22 -16.98 -0.48
N PHE A 158 6.36 -17.66 -0.45
CA PHE A 158 6.79 -18.47 -1.58
C PHE A 158 6.13 -19.86 -1.59
N ILE A 159 6.14 -20.54 -2.75
CA ILE A 159 5.55 -21.87 -2.90
C ILE A 159 6.16 -22.86 -1.90
N TRP A 160 7.48 -22.79 -1.70
CA TRP A 160 8.19 -23.65 -0.75
C TRP A 160 8.00 -23.28 0.72
N GLU A 161 7.46 -22.10 1.03
CA GLU A 161 7.09 -21.69 2.40
C GLU A 161 5.66 -22.13 2.76
N SER A 162 4.91 -22.66 1.79
CA SER A 162 3.49 -22.94 1.91
C SER A 162 3.25 -24.35 2.43
N ARG A 163 3.09 -24.48 3.75
CA ARG A 163 2.82 -25.78 4.41
C ARG A 163 1.33 -26.18 4.42
N LYS A 164 0.41 -25.24 4.13
CA LYS A 164 -1.04 -25.45 4.12
C LYS A 164 -1.61 -25.14 2.73
N ILE A 165 -2.64 -25.87 2.31
CA ILE A 165 -3.27 -25.71 0.99
C ILE A 165 -3.79 -24.29 0.74
N PHE A 166 -4.35 -23.64 1.76
CA PHE A 166 -4.82 -22.25 1.66
C PHE A 166 -3.67 -21.26 1.44
N ILE A 167 -2.52 -21.48 2.08
CA ILE A 167 -1.32 -20.64 1.92
C ILE A 167 -0.71 -20.87 0.54
N LEU A 168 -0.84 -22.08 -0.02
CA LEU A 168 -0.37 -22.43 -1.37
C LEU A 168 -1.04 -21.58 -2.45
N PHE A 169 -2.36 -21.34 -2.36
CA PHE A 169 -3.04 -20.45 -3.30
C PHE A 169 -2.52 -19.01 -3.21
N SER A 170 -2.26 -18.53 -2.00
CA SER A 170 -1.70 -17.17 -1.82
C SER A 170 -0.25 -17.05 -2.29
N SER A 171 0.54 -18.11 -2.23
CA SER A 171 1.89 -18.12 -2.80
C SER A 171 1.89 -18.17 -4.32
N PHE A 172 0.91 -18.83 -4.96
CA PHE A 172 0.69 -18.70 -6.41
C PHE A 172 0.35 -17.25 -6.81
N GLU A 173 -0.55 -16.60 -6.08
CA GLU A 173 -0.88 -15.18 -6.30
C GLU A 173 0.37 -14.28 -6.16
N SER A 174 1.14 -14.48 -5.09
CA SER A 174 2.35 -13.69 -4.81
C SER A 174 3.45 -13.96 -5.85
N LEU A 175 3.58 -15.20 -6.33
CA LEU A 175 4.48 -15.55 -7.42
C LEU A 175 4.05 -14.90 -8.74
N LEU A 176 2.77 -14.93 -9.08
CA LEU A 176 2.24 -14.31 -10.29
C LEU A 176 2.50 -12.79 -10.26
N LEU A 177 2.25 -12.15 -9.12
CA LEU A 177 2.57 -10.73 -8.91
C LEU A 177 4.06 -10.44 -9.08
N LEU A 178 4.93 -11.27 -8.51
CA LEU A 178 6.37 -11.15 -8.67
C LEU A 178 6.78 -11.25 -10.15
N LEU A 179 6.29 -12.27 -10.86
CA LEU A 179 6.59 -12.48 -12.27
C LEU A 179 6.09 -11.33 -13.14
N CYS A 180 4.87 -10.85 -12.94
CA CYS A 180 4.33 -9.70 -13.65
C CYS A 180 5.15 -8.43 -13.38
N THR A 181 5.55 -8.20 -12.13
CA THR A 181 6.37 -7.05 -11.75
C THR A 181 7.73 -7.09 -12.42
N VAL A 182 8.42 -8.23 -12.34
CA VAL A 182 9.72 -8.43 -12.99
C VAL A 182 9.61 -8.27 -14.50
N TYR A 183 8.58 -8.85 -15.11
CA TYR A 183 8.33 -8.72 -16.55
C TYR A 183 8.18 -7.25 -16.99
N VAL A 184 7.36 -6.48 -16.28
CA VAL A 184 7.15 -5.05 -16.57
C VAL A 184 8.45 -4.25 -16.37
N ILE A 185 9.19 -4.50 -15.28
CA ILE A 185 10.47 -3.83 -15.02
C ILE A 185 11.51 -4.12 -16.12
N ILE A 186 11.60 -5.36 -16.57
CA ILE A 186 12.53 -5.75 -17.66
C ILE A 186 12.12 -5.07 -18.97
N LYS A 187 10.84 -5.08 -19.32
CA LYS A 187 10.35 -4.51 -20.59
C LYS A 187 10.47 -3.00 -20.67
N LEU A 188 10.17 -2.28 -19.59
CA LEU A 188 10.31 -0.83 -19.55
C LEU A 188 11.73 -0.35 -19.22
N ARG A 189 12.62 -1.26 -18.79
CA ARG A 189 13.88 -0.97 -18.09
C ARG A 189 13.61 -0.29 -16.74
N PHE A 190 14.50 -0.51 -15.76
CA PHE A 190 14.34 0.04 -14.41
C PHE A 190 14.06 1.56 -14.39
N LEU A 191 14.81 2.34 -15.19
CA LEU A 191 14.61 3.79 -15.28
C LEU A 191 13.31 4.18 -16.03
N GLY A 192 12.86 3.37 -16.99
CA GLY A 192 11.60 3.62 -17.70
C GLY A 192 10.39 3.34 -16.82
N PHE A 193 10.46 2.33 -15.95
CA PHE A 193 9.41 2.03 -14.97
C PHE A 193 9.09 3.27 -14.12
N PHE A 194 10.09 3.83 -13.43
CA PHE A 194 9.86 5.00 -12.58
C PHE A 194 9.45 6.22 -13.41
N ARG A 195 10.04 6.42 -14.59
CA ARG A 195 9.66 7.54 -15.47
C ARG A 195 8.17 7.51 -15.79
N GLU A 196 7.63 6.36 -16.20
CA GLU A 196 6.21 6.26 -16.55
C GLU A 196 5.31 6.40 -15.31
N VAL A 197 5.70 5.84 -14.16
CA VAL A 197 4.98 6.01 -12.89
C VAL A 197 4.88 7.49 -12.50
N PHE A 198 5.97 8.26 -12.64
CA PHE A 198 6.00 9.69 -12.32
C PHE A 198 5.39 10.59 -13.41
N ASN A 199 5.08 10.07 -14.60
CA ASN A 199 4.54 10.86 -15.70
C ASN A 199 3.01 11.03 -15.61
N ASN A 200 2.32 10.08 -14.96
CA ASN A 200 0.87 10.09 -14.87
C ASN A 200 0.40 10.14 -13.40
N PRO A 201 -0.44 11.14 -13.02
CA PRO A 201 -0.93 11.28 -11.65
C PRO A 201 -1.69 10.05 -11.14
N TYR A 202 -2.45 9.38 -12.02
CA TYR A 202 -3.27 8.23 -11.63
C TYR A 202 -2.41 7.03 -11.25
N ILE A 203 -1.37 6.74 -12.05
CA ILE A 203 -0.43 5.65 -11.74
C ILE A 203 0.35 6.00 -10.49
N LEU A 204 0.87 7.23 -10.40
CA LEU A 204 1.65 7.68 -9.26
C LEU A 204 0.88 7.48 -7.97
N THR A 205 -0.35 7.99 -7.89
CA THR A 205 -1.21 7.84 -6.72
C THR A 205 -1.51 6.38 -6.42
N SER A 206 -1.83 5.57 -7.44
CA SER A 206 -2.10 4.14 -7.23
C SER A 206 -0.88 3.38 -6.71
N PHE A 207 0.31 3.66 -7.25
CA PHE A 207 1.56 3.06 -6.81
C PHE A 207 1.91 3.48 -5.37
N PHE A 208 1.78 4.77 -5.05
CA PHE A 208 2.02 5.27 -3.69
C PHE A 208 1.08 4.64 -2.66
N ILE A 209 -0.23 4.54 -2.98
CA ILE A 209 -1.22 3.87 -2.12
C ILE A 209 -0.84 2.40 -1.91
N ALA A 210 -0.49 1.68 -2.98
CA ALA A 210 -0.13 0.27 -2.90
C ALA A 210 1.12 0.03 -2.02
N VAL A 211 2.16 0.86 -2.19
CA VAL A 211 3.40 0.78 -1.41
C VAL A 211 3.15 1.11 0.06
N LEU A 212 2.36 2.15 0.36
CA LEU A 212 2.02 2.50 1.73
C LEU A 212 1.18 1.42 2.43
N PHE A 213 0.22 0.82 1.74
CA PHE A 213 -0.49 -0.34 2.29
C PHE A 213 0.44 -1.53 2.52
N ALA A 214 1.34 -1.82 1.58
CA ALA A 214 2.30 -2.91 1.73
C ALA A 214 3.25 -2.69 2.93
N LEU A 215 3.65 -1.44 3.18
CA LEU A 215 4.46 -1.06 4.33
C LEU A 215 3.70 -1.31 5.64
N ILE A 216 2.48 -0.76 5.76
CA ILE A 216 1.67 -0.88 6.99
C ILE A 216 1.34 -2.35 7.27
N ILE A 217 0.89 -3.11 6.25
CA ILE A 217 0.54 -4.52 6.40
C ILE A 217 1.79 -5.37 6.69
N GLY A 218 2.92 -5.06 6.05
CA GLY A 218 4.19 -5.75 6.24
C GLY A 218 4.74 -5.62 7.67
N PHE A 219 4.58 -4.45 8.31
CA PHE A 219 5.02 -4.26 9.69
C PHE A 219 4.04 -4.81 10.73
N THR A 220 2.75 -4.84 10.42
CA THR A 220 1.70 -5.23 11.38
C THR A 220 1.39 -6.72 11.38
N THR A 221 1.86 -7.48 10.37
CA THR A 221 1.39 -8.86 10.14
C THR A 221 2.52 -9.86 10.03
N TYR A 222 2.55 -10.83 10.97
CA TYR A 222 3.61 -11.85 11.07
C TYR A 222 3.19 -13.27 10.65
N ASN A 223 1.94 -13.42 10.19
CA ASN A 223 1.39 -14.69 9.69
C ASN A 223 1.00 -14.57 8.21
N PHE A 224 1.47 -15.49 7.38
CA PHE A 224 1.19 -15.47 5.95
C PHE A 224 -0.30 -15.54 5.61
N GLY A 225 -1.11 -16.23 6.43
CA GLY A 225 -2.56 -16.33 6.21
C GLY A 225 -3.30 -15.02 6.43
N THR A 226 -2.95 -14.26 7.47
CA THR A 226 -3.54 -12.93 7.73
C THR A 226 -3.00 -11.89 6.76
N MET A 227 -1.72 -12.00 6.38
CA MET A 227 -1.09 -11.13 5.38
C MET A 227 -1.78 -11.26 4.02
N ALA A 228 -2.07 -12.49 3.59
CA ALA A 228 -2.83 -12.76 2.37
C ALA A 228 -4.20 -12.09 2.38
N ARG A 229 -4.91 -12.14 3.51
CA ARG A 229 -6.24 -11.52 3.66
C ARG A 229 -6.19 -10.00 3.59
N TYR A 230 -5.20 -9.36 4.23
CA TYR A 230 -5.07 -7.90 4.22
C TYR A 230 -4.52 -7.38 2.89
N LYS A 231 -3.72 -8.19 2.18
CA LYS A 231 -3.24 -7.91 0.82
C LYS A 231 -4.40 -7.66 -0.16
N ILE A 232 -5.57 -8.25 0.03
CA ILE A 232 -6.76 -8.03 -0.83
C ILE A 232 -7.08 -6.54 -1.03
N VAL A 233 -6.83 -5.70 -0.03
CA VAL A 233 -7.09 -4.26 -0.11
C VAL A 233 -6.09 -3.51 -1.00
N LEU A 234 -4.82 -3.92 -1.01
CA LEU A 234 -3.76 -3.24 -1.76
C LEU A 234 -3.68 -3.70 -3.23
N LEU A 235 -4.11 -4.93 -3.51
CA LEU A 235 -3.99 -5.56 -4.83
C LEU A 235 -4.62 -4.76 -5.97
N PRO A 236 -5.84 -4.21 -5.85
CA PRO A 236 -6.44 -3.47 -6.96
C PRO A 236 -5.57 -2.30 -7.44
N PHE A 237 -4.92 -1.60 -6.50
CA PHE A 237 -4.04 -0.47 -6.80
C PHE A 237 -2.71 -0.92 -7.42
N TYR A 238 -2.17 -2.04 -6.95
CA TYR A 238 -0.93 -2.58 -7.49
C TYR A 238 -1.13 -3.17 -8.90
N PHE A 239 -2.21 -3.93 -9.10
CA PHE A 239 -2.59 -4.45 -10.41
C PHE A 239 -2.88 -3.34 -11.40
N PHE A 240 -3.61 -2.28 -11.00
CA PHE A 240 -3.84 -1.11 -11.85
C PHE A 240 -2.52 -0.49 -12.32
N THR A 241 -1.55 -0.37 -11.42
CA THR A 241 -0.20 0.14 -11.75
C THR A 241 0.49 -0.74 -12.80
N LEU A 242 0.54 -2.05 -12.57
CA LEU A 242 1.22 -2.99 -13.48
C LEU A 242 0.55 -3.05 -14.86
N VAL A 243 -0.78 -3.14 -14.90
CA VAL A 243 -1.55 -3.23 -16.14
C VAL A 243 -1.39 -1.95 -16.95
N TYR A 244 -1.49 -0.78 -16.32
CA TYR A 244 -1.33 0.50 -17.02
C TYR A 244 0.08 0.64 -17.62
N LEU A 245 1.12 0.27 -16.87
CA LEU A 245 2.50 0.30 -17.37
C LEU A 245 2.70 -0.66 -18.55
N TYR A 246 2.09 -1.84 -18.48
CA TYR A 246 2.11 -2.80 -19.58
C TYR A 246 1.41 -2.25 -20.83
N THR A 247 0.27 -1.57 -20.68
CA THR A 247 -0.45 -0.93 -21.80
C THR A 247 0.41 0.13 -22.48
N ILE A 248 1.06 1.03 -21.71
CA ILE A 248 1.99 2.02 -22.30
C ILE A 248 3.09 1.35 -23.10
N TYR A 249 3.67 0.27 -22.57
CA TYR A 249 4.70 -0.48 -23.27
C TYR A 249 4.18 -1.10 -24.57
N SER A 250 2.96 -1.65 -24.57
CA SER A 250 2.35 -2.27 -25.75
C SER A 250 2.00 -1.25 -26.85
N GLU A 251 1.64 -0.03 -26.47
CA GLU A 251 1.25 1.04 -27.40
C GLU A 251 2.44 1.82 -27.97
N LYS A 252 3.63 1.74 -27.35
CA LYS A 252 4.83 2.36 -27.92
C LYS A 252 5.16 1.67 -29.25
N PRO A 253 5.29 2.43 -30.36
CA PRO A 253 5.69 1.84 -31.63
C PRO A 253 7.04 1.16 -31.40
N LYS A 254 7.08 -0.16 -31.62
CA LYS A 254 8.34 -0.88 -31.69
C LYS A 254 9.06 -0.31 -32.91
N ASN A 255 10.01 0.60 -32.68
CA ASN A 255 10.91 1.03 -33.75
C ASN A 255 11.47 -0.25 -34.38
N PRO A 256 11.26 -0.49 -35.69
CA PRO A 256 11.95 -1.57 -36.35
C PRO A 256 13.45 -1.27 -36.25
N VAL A 257 14.18 -2.24 -35.71
CA VAL A 257 15.65 -2.25 -35.72
C VAL A 257 16.12 -2.39 -37.15
#